data_AF-A0A959YB47-F1
#
_entry.id   AF-A0A959YB47-F1
#
_cell.length_a   1.000
_cell.length_b   1.000
_cell.length_c   1.000
_cell.angle_alpha   90.00
_cell.angle_beta   90.00
_cell.angle_gamma   90.00
#
_symmetry.space_group_name_H-M   'P 1'
#
loop_
_entity.id
_entity.type
_entity.pdbx_description
1 polymer ?
#
loop_
_entity_poly.entity_id
_entity_poly.type
_entity_poly.pdbx_seq_one_letter_code
_entity_poly.pdbx_strand_id
1 'polypeptide(L)'
;MRPLTIPFLLLLATPLLAQPGELFLQDPCPLPVRHLSPLDSTRADLWLHGIMEGTEDVPSSAGHCIQAIATRPHVQVLYGFDARRNGDILNPEQHGRLQPDSLADGLANGNFRWDRGDLRVAWQGYGNFFEGNGWTQPNEAGTLRMILRVTTEKAVQLAVVQVATNQAEGFASVAALKVVPEGDVLTW
;
A
#
# COMPACT_ATOMS: atom_id res chain seq x y z
N MET A 1 -82.92 -9.62 -13.79
CA MET A 1 -81.92 -9.51 -12.70
C MET A 1 -80.55 -9.54 -13.36
N ARG A 2 -79.72 -8.50 -13.18
CA ARG A 2 -78.43 -8.33 -13.87
C ARG A 2 -77.31 -9.05 -13.10
N PRO A 3 -76.41 -9.81 -13.74
CA PRO A 3 -75.20 -10.27 -13.07
C PRO A 3 -74.14 -9.15 -13.07
N LEU A 4 -73.56 -8.92 -11.89
CA LEU A 4 -72.46 -8.02 -11.63
C LEU A 4 -71.16 -8.67 -12.14
N THR A 5 -70.52 -8.10 -13.15
CA THR A 5 -69.16 -8.46 -13.56
C THR A 5 -68.15 -7.90 -12.55
N ILE A 6 -67.52 -8.79 -11.79
CA ILE A 6 -66.34 -8.47 -10.96
C ILE A 6 -65.11 -8.64 -11.86
N PRO A 7 -64.26 -7.62 -12.06
CA PRO A 7 -62.99 -7.83 -12.75
C PRO A 7 -62.07 -8.59 -11.79
N PHE A 8 -61.64 -9.76 -12.24
CA PHE A 8 -60.61 -10.57 -11.62
C PHE A 8 -59.27 -9.85 -11.83
N LEU A 9 -58.87 -9.02 -10.86
CA LEU A 9 -57.55 -8.38 -10.85
C LEU A 9 -56.52 -9.46 -10.49
N LEU A 10 -55.98 -10.09 -11.52
CA LEU A 10 -54.80 -10.94 -11.44
C LEU A 10 -53.62 -10.03 -11.05
N LEU A 11 -53.31 -9.92 -9.75
CA LEU A 11 -52.01 -9.42 -9.30
C LEU A 11 -50.96 -10.43 -9.77
N LEU A 12 -50.46 -10.23 -10.98
CA LEU A 12 -49.15 -10.72 -11.37
C LEU A 12 -48.16 -10.07 -10.41
N ALA A 13 -47.73 -10.83 -9.39
CA ALA A 13 -46.50 -10.56 -8.67
C ALA A 13 -45.38 -10.63 -9.71
N THR A 14 -45.06 -9.50 -10.33
CA THR A 14 -43.84 -9.37 -11.09
C THR A 14 -42.71 -9.67 -10.12
N PRO A 15 -41.89 -10.72 -10.33
CA PRO A 15 -40.60 -10.73 -9.67
C PRO A 15 -39.94 -9.43 -10.13
N LEU A 16 -39.60 -8.57 -9.19
CA LEU A 16 -38.66 -7.49 -9.45
C LEU A 16 -37.42 -8.22 -9.98
N LEU A 17 -37.27 -8.24 -11.30
CA LEU A 17 -36.04 -8.67 -11.94
C LEU A 17 -35.01 -7.69 -11.41
N ALA A 18 -34.24 -8.12 -10.41
CA ALA A 18 -33.02 -7.45 -10.01
C ALA A 18 -32.28 -7.19 -11.31
N GLN A 19 -32.17 -5.92 -11.69
CA GLN A 19 -31.41 -5.55 -12.87
C GLN A 19 -30.00 -6.13 -12.65
N PRO A 20 -29.40 -6.80 -13.64
CA PRO A 20 -28.04 -7.35 -13.51
C PRO A 20 -26.95 -6.26 -13.45
N GLY A 21 -27.30 -5.04 -13.03
CA GLY A 21 -26.42 -3.88 -12.95
C GLY A 21 -26.00 -3.47 -11.53
N GLU A 22 -26.53 -4.12 -10.49
CA GLU A 22 -26.18 -3.82 -9.09
C GLU A 22 -25.66 -5.07 -8.35
N LEU A 23 -24.86 -5.89 -9.04
CA LEU A 23 -23.77 -6.54 -8.34
C LEU A 23 -22.90 -5.40 -7.85
N PHE A 24 -23.08 -5.03 -6.58
CA PHE A 24 -22.09 -4.28 -5.80
C PHE A 24 -20.71 -4.74 -6.29
N LEU A 25 -20.02 -3.90 -7.05
CA LEU A 25 -18.58 -4.05 -7.20
C LEU A 25 -18.06 -3.92 -5.78
N GLN A 26 -17.93 -5.05 -5.11
CA GLN A 26 -17.08 -5.18 -3.94
C GLN A 26 -15.77 -4.57 -4.41
N ASP A 27 -15.30 -3.52 -3.72
CA ASP A 27 -13.99 -2.93 -3.98
C ASP A 27 -13.03 -4.10 -4.19
N PRO A 28 -12.47 -4.28 -5.40
CA PRO A 28 -11.92 -5.57 -5.77
C PRO A 28 -10.60 -5.85 -5.01
N CYS A 29 -10.16 -4.89 -4.19
CA CYS A 29 -9.08 -4.97 -3.21
C CYS A 29 -9.58 -4.65 -1.78
N PRO A 30 -10.43 -5.48 -1.15
CA PRO A 30 -10.93 -5.21 0.19
C PRO A 30 -9.84 -5.56 1.21
N LEU A 31 -8.90 -4.64 1.40
CA LEU A 31 -7.83 -4.79 2.37
C LEU A 31 -8.18 -3.97 3.61
N PRO A 32 -8.26 -4.59 4.79
CA PRO A 32 -8.49 -3.84 6.01
C PRO A 32 -7.34 -2.86 6.19
N VAL A 33 -7.66 -1.58 6.39
CA VAL A 33 -6.65 -0.58 6.77
C VAL A 33 -6.07 -1.01 8.11
N ARG A 34 -4.81 -1.44 8.12
CA ARG A 34 -4.11 -1.84 9.35
C ARG A 34 -3.18 -0.74 9.77
N HIS A 35 -3.39 -0.22 10.97
CA HIS A 35 -2.49 0.74 11.60
C HIS A 35 -1.22 0.02 12.08
N LEU A 36 -0.08 0.57 11.70
CA LEU A 36 1.23 0.01 11.89
C LEU A 36 2.07 1.00 12.70
N SER A 37 2.57 0.58 13.86
CA SER A 37 3.48 1.41 14.67
C SER A 37 4.90 0.85 14.56
N PRO A 38 5.77 1.47 13.74
CA PRO A 38 7.14 1.00 13.59
C PRO A 38 8.05 1.43 14.75
N LEU A 39 7.74 2.49 15.52
CA LEU A 39 8.75 3.28 16.28
C LEU A 39 8.61 3.29 17.80
N ASP A 40 7.82 2.38 18.37
CA ASP A 40 7.59 2.27 19.82
C ASP A 40 7.02 3.56 20.45
N SER A 41 5.93 4.07 19.88
CA SER A 41 5.10 5.07 20.56
C SER A 41 3.62 4.95 20.17
N THR A 42 2.77 5.54 20.99
CA THR A 42 1.30 5.46 21.04
C THR A 42 0.54 5.86 19.76
N ARG A 43 1.25 6.14 18.65
CA ARG A 43 0.69 6.54 17.36
C ARG A 43 1.12 5.56 16.26
N ALA A 44 0.17 5.26 15.36
CA ALA A 44 0.44 4.49 14.16
C ALA A 44 0.90 5.43 13.04
N ASP A 45 2.21 5.43 12.79
CA ASP A 45 2.88 6.27 11.80
C ASP A 45 2.72 5.77 10.37
N LEU A 46 2.40 4.49 10.23
CA LEU A 46 2.18 3.81 8.95
C LEU A 46 0.79 3.17 8.93
N TRP A 47 0.26 2.94 7.73
CA TRP A 47 -0.86 2.03 7.56
C TRP A 47 -0.77 1.25 6.26
N LEU A 48 -1.24 0.01 6.33
CA LEU A 48 -1.44 -0.84 5.15
C LEU A 48 -2.75 -0.44 4.47
N HIS A 49 -2.76 -0.31 3.15
CA HIS A 49 -3.97 -0.16 2.35
C HIS A 49 -3.87 -0.88 1.01
N GLY A 50 -5.02 -1.04 0.36
CA GLY A 50 -5.11 -1.55 -1.01
C GLY A 50 -5.04 -0.41 -2.03
N ILE A 51 -4.39 -0.68 -3.16
CA ILE A 51 -4.44 0.13 -4.38
C ILE A 51 -4.86 -0.79 -5.51
N MET A 52 -5.73 -0.31 -6.40
CA MET A 52 -6.06 -0.99 -7.65
C MET A 52 -5.26 -0.34 -8.77
N GLU A 53 -4.58 -1.13 -9.60
CA GLU A 53 -3.85 -0.65 -10.76
C GLU A 53 -4.25 -1.50 -11.98
N GLY A 54 -4.75 -0.87 -13.04
CA GLY A 54 -5.32 -1.54 -14.22
C GLY A 54 -6.39 -0.69 -14.90
N THR A 55 -6.44 -0.71 -16.23
CA THR A 55 -7.34 0.13 -17.04
C THR A 55 -8.72 -0.50 -17.20
N GLU A 56 -9.78 0.26 -16.97
CA GLU A 56 -11.18 -0.12 -17.19
C GLU A 56 -11.52 -0.42 -18.67
N ASP A 57 -10.60 -0.18 -19.60
CA ASP A 57 -10.92 -0.06 -21.03
C ASP A 57 -10.92 -1.36 -21.85
N VAL A 58 -10.65 -2.53 -21.28
CA VAL A 58 -10.70 -3.80 -22.05
C VAL A 58 -11.15 -4.98 -21.18
N PRO A 59 -12.10 -5.84 -21.63
CA PRO A 59 -12.51 -7.05 -20.90
C PRO A 59 -11.39 -8.08 -20.66
N SER A 60 -10.17 -7.83 -21.17
CA SER A 60 -9.00 -8.72 -21.05
C SER A 60 -7.80 -8.09 -20.34
N SER A 61 -7.85 -6.83 -19.89
CA SER A 61 -6.74 -6.23 -19.12
C SER A 61 -6.93 -6.49 -17.63
N ALA A 62 -6.35 -7.60 -17.19
CA ALA A 62 -6.13 -7.99 -15.81
C ALA A 62 -5.57 -6.81 -14.98
N GLY A 63 -6.43 -6.10 -14.26
CA GLY A 63 -5.95 -5.26 -13.16
C GLY A 63 -5.24 -6.12 -12.12
N HIS A 64 -4.58 -5.46 -11.17
CA HIS A 64 -4.04 -6.13 -9.99
C HIS A 64 -4.31 -5.31 -8.74
N CYS A 65 -4.55 -6.02 -7.64
CA CYS A 65 -4.47 -5.44 -6.31
C CYS A 65 -3.03 -5.26 -5.91
N ILE A 66 -2.73 -4.14 -5.27
CA ILE A 66 -1.47 -3.88 -4.61
C ILE A 66 -1.77 -3.64 -3.14
N GLN A 67 -1.05 -4.33 -2.27
CA GLN A 67 -0.89 -3.89 -0.89
C GLN A 67 0.23 -2.87 -0.84
N ALA A 68 -0.04 -1.72 -0.24
CA ALA A 68 0.95 -0.70 -0.04
C ALA A 68 0.94 -0.17 1.39
N ILE A 69 2.09 0.30 1.85
CA ILE A 69 2.26 0.97 3.12
C ILE A 69 2.37 2.46 2.85
N ALA A 70 1.38 3.21 3.32
CA ALA A 70 1.37 4.66 3.26
C ALA A 70 1.85 5.26 4.58
N THR A 71 2.38 6.49 4.49
CA THR A 71 2.90 7.24 5.62
C THR A 71 1.96 8.36 6.06
N ARG A 72 1.93 8.64 7.38
CA ARG A 72 1.20 9.80 7.91
C ARG A 72 1.84 11.12 7.45
N PRO A 73 1.11 12.26 7.48
CA PRO A 73 1.65 13.54 7.02
C PRO A 73 2.97 13.98 7.69
N HIS A 74 3.23 13.57 8.93
CA HIS A 74 4.46 13.89 9.66
C HIS A 74 5.62 12.90 9.40
N VAL A 75 5.40 11.92 8.52
CA VAL A 75 6.33 10.85 8.17
C VAL A 75 6.65 10.94 6.69
N GLN A 76 7.93 11.09 6.38
CA GLN A 76 8.46 11.15 5.01
C GLN A 76 9.34 9.94 4.75
N VAL A 77 9.35 9.46 3.51
CA VAL A 77 10.22 8.38 3.04
C VAL A 77 11.42 9.00 2.31
N LEU A 78 12.59 8.38 2.44
CA LEU A 78 13.77 8.76 1.66
C LEU A 78 13.69 8.16 0.27
N TYR A 79 13.68 9.00 -0.76
CA TYR A 79 13.84 8.60 -2.15
C TYR A 79 15.27 8.75 -2.59
N GLY A 80 15.76 7.78 -3.39
CA GLY A 80 17.01 7.86 -4.14
C GLY A 80 16.73 8.08 -5.62
N PHE A 81 17.50 8.96 -6.26
CA PHE A 81 17.37 9.27 -7.68
C PHE A 81 18.57 8.72 -8.46
N ASP A 82 18.29 8.03 -9.57
CA ASP A 82 19.31 7.57 -10.49
C ASP A 82 19.90 8.72 -11.33
N ALA A 83 20.91 8.42 -12.14
CA ALA A 83 21.54 9.41 -13.04
C ALA A 83 20.57 10.00 -14.09
N ARG A 84 19.44 9.34 -14.36
CA ARG A 84 18.37 9.79 -15.26
C ARG A 84 17.27 10.56 -14.52
N ARG A 85 17.44 10.81 -13.21
CA ARG A 85 16.45 11.42 -12.31
C ARG A 85 15.15 10.61 -12.16
N ASN A 86 15.20 9.30 -12.38
CA ASN A 86 14.15 8.41 -11.93
C ASN A 86 14.32 8.21 -10.43
N GLY A 87 13.28 8.54 -9.67
CA GLY A 87 13.26 8.37 -8.21
C GLY A 87 12.55 7.09 -7.82
N ASP A 88 13.14 6.36 -6.86
CA ASP A 88 12.48 5.25 -6.19
C ASP A 88 12.71 5.37 -4.67
N ILE A 89 11.87 4.71 -3.88
CA ILE A 89 12.07 4.59 -2.43
C ILE A 89 13.43 3.93 -2.22
N LEU A 90 14.30 4.61 -1.46
CA LEU A 90 15.61 4.07 -1.17
C LEU A 90 15.43 2.80 -0.34
N ASN A 91 15.71 1.65 -0.95
CA ASN A 91 15.68 0.35 -0.31
C ASN A 91 17.09 -0.01 0.18
N PRO A 92 17.38 0.15 1.48
CA PRO A 92 18.71 -0.15 2.00
C PRO A 92 19.02 -1.65 1.97
N GLU A 93 20.17 -2.00 1.39
CA GLU A 93 20.72 -3.36 1.39
C GLU A 93 20.96 -3.89 2.82
N GLN A 94 21.20 -5.20 2.96
CA GLN A 94 21.58 -5.77 4.26
C GLN A 94 22.92 -5.18 4.73
N HIS A 95 23.00 -4.74 6.01
CA HIS A 95 24.23 -4.28 6.66
C HIS A 95 24.81 -2.95 6.15
N GLY A 96 23.95 -1.93 6.04
CA GLY A 96 24.32 -0.61 5.54
C GLY A 96 24.41 0.47 6.62
N ARG A 97 24.94 1.63 6.23
CA ARG A 97 24.89 2.85 7.04
C ARG A 97 24.62 4.07 6.18
N LEU A 98 23.89 5.03 6.73
CA LEU A 98 23.70 6.36 6.16
C LEU A 98 24.40 7.37 7.08
N GLN A 99 25.47 7.96 6.57
CA GLN A 99 26.20 9.02 7.27
C GLN A 99 25.41 10.34 7.15
N PRO A 100 25.40 11.18 8.20
CA PRO A 100 24.75 12.49 8.17
C PRO A 100 25.23 13.37 7.01
N ASP A 101 26.54 13.43 6.79
CA ASP A 101 27.15 14.23 5.72
C ASP A 101 26.72 13.72 4.34
N SER A 102 26.70 12.39 4.13
CA SER A 102 26.25 11.81 2.86
C SER A 102 24.76 12.06 2.59
N LEU A 103 23.92 12.06 3.63
CA LEU A 103 22.52 12.43 3.51
C LEU A 103 22.38 13.91 3.15
N ALA A 104 23.09 14.80 3.85
CA ALA A 104 23.08 16.24 3.58
C ALA A 104 23.54 16.55 2.15
N ASP A 105 24.66 15.97 1.72
CA ASP A 105 25.20 16.11 0.37
C ASP A 105 24.24 15.56 -0.68
N GLY A 106 23.62 14.40 -0.43
CA GLY A 106 22.66 13.79 -1.34
C GLY A 106 21.40 14.65 -1.51
N LEU A 107 20.91 15.26 -0.44
CA LEU A 107 19.78 16.19 -0.48
C LEU A 107 20.14 17.48 -1.22
N ALA A 108 21.32 18.05 -0.94
CA ALA A 108 21.79 19.27 -1.59
C ALA A 108 21.97 19.11 -3.11
N ASN A 109 22.42 17.94 -3.56
CA ASN A 109 22.64 17.63 -4.98
C ASN A 109 21.39 17.06 -5.69
N GLY A 110 20.28 16.93 -4.98
CA GLY A 110 19.03 16.35 -5.50
C GLY A 110 19.12 14.86 -5.83
N ASN A 111 20.10 14.14 -5.27
CA ASN A 111 20.21 12.69 -5.37
C ASN A 111 19.29 12.00 -4.36
N PHE A 112 18.96 12.70 -3.27
CA PHE A 112 17.96 12.28 -2.30
C PHE A 112 16.83 13.28 -2.20
N ARG A 113 15.65 12.79 -1.79
CA ARG A 113 14.50 13.63 -1.46
C ARG A 113 13.68 13.01 -0.34
N TRP A 114 13.26 13.83 0.62
CA TRP A 114 12.21 13.48 1.56
C TRP A 114 10.85 13.79 0.94
N ASP A 115 10.01 12.78 0.80
CA ASP A 115 8.65 12.98 0.30
C ASP A 115 7.69 11.95 0.90
N ARG A 116 6.39 12.15 0.69
CA ARG A 116 5.39 11.12 0.97
C ARG A 116 5.42 10.05 -0.11
N GLY A 117 4.95 8.86 0.23
CA GLY A 117 4.65 7.85 -0.77
C GLY A 117 4.25 6.53 -0.18
N ASP A 118 3.92 5.65 -1.11
CA ASP A 118 3.35 4.35 -0.83
C ASP A 118 4.39 3.29 -1.18
N LEU A 119 4.91 2.60 -0.18
CA LEU A 119 5.76 1.43 -0.43
C LEU A 119 4.85 0.29 -0.89
N ARG A 120 4.97 -0.11 -2.15
CA ARG A 120 4.26 -1.27 -2.71
C ARG A 120 4.90 -2.55 -2.18
N VAL A 121 4.17 -3.33 -1.39
CA VAL A 121 4.73 -4.48 -0.64
C VAL A 121 4.29 -5.82 -1.17
N ALA A 122 3.16 -5.92 -1.86
CA ALA A 122 2.73 -7.15 -2.51
C ALA A 122 1.69 -6.85 -3.58
N TRP A 123 1.54 -7.72 -4.58
CA TRP A 123 0.49 -7.58 -5.58
C TRP A 123 -0.18 -8.92 -5.92
N GLN A 124 -1.42 -8.85 -6.36
CA GLN A 124 -2.23 -9.99 -6.78
C GLN A 124 -2.97 -9.62 -8.07
N GLY A 125 -2.64 -10.28 -9.17
CA GLY A 125 -3.30 -10.06 -10.46
C GLY A 125 -4.66 -10.73 -10.57
N TYR A 126 -5.51 -10.21 -11.47
CA TYR A 126 -6.76 -10.86 -11.86
C TYR A 126 -6.59 -11.70 -13.13
N GLY A 127 -7.31 -12.82 -13.24
CA GLY A 127 -7.43 -13.61 -14.48
C GLY A 127 -6.49 -14.81 -14.61
N ASN A 128 -6.78 -15.66 -15.60
CA ASN A 128 -6.17 -17.00 -15.81
C ASN A 128 -4.64 -16.99 -16.06
N PHE A 129 -4.00 -15.83 -16.29
CA PHE A 129 -2.54 -15.73 -16.39
C PHE A 129 -1.85 -15.53 -15.03
N PHE A 130 -2.63 -15.25 -13.98
CA PHE A 130 -2.19 -15.26 -12.60
C PHE A 130 -2.95 -16.39 -11.89
N GLU A 131 -2.69 -17.63 -12.32
CA GLU A 131 -3.26 -18.83 -11.70
C GLU A 131 -2.97 -18.79 -10.19
N GLY A 132 -4.05 -18.55 -9.43
CA GLY A 132 -4.00 -18.16 -8.04
C GLY A 132 -3.27 -19.16 -7.16
N ASN A 133 -2.40 -18.64 -6.30
CA ASN A 133 -1.94 -19.31 -5.08
C ASN A 133 -1.53 -18.33 -3.96
N GLY A 134 -1.70 -17.01 -4.15
CA GLY A 134 -1.33 -16.04 -3.13
C GLY A 134 -0.92 -14.67 -3.67
N TRP A 135 -0.41 -13.84 -2.78
CA TRP A 135 0.23 -12.56 -3.06
C TRP A 135 1.62 -12.76 -3.65
N THR A 136 1.92 -12.03 -4.71
CA THR A 136 3.28 -11.94 -5.28
C THR A 136 4.10 -10.96 -4.46
N GLN A 137 5.33 -11.36 -4.15
CA GLN A 137 6.27 -10.61 -3.33
C GLN A 137 7.24 -9.79 -4.20
N PRO A 138 7.75 -8.67 -3.67
CA PRO A 138 8.68 -7.78 -4.37
C PRO A 138 10.06 -8.40 -4.59
N ASN A 139 10.42 -9.41 -3.79
CA ASN A 139 11.64 -10.19 -3.95
C ASN A 139 11.49 -11.58 -3.31
N GLU A 140 12.44 -12.47 -3.61
CA GLU A 140 12.46 -13.85 -3.07
C GLU A 140 12.58 -13.91 -1.55
N ALA A 141 13.20 -12.90 -0.93
CA ALA A 141 13.38 -12.84 0.52
C ALA A 141 12.11 -12.39 1.27
N GLY A 142 11.06 -11.97 0.55
CA GLY A 142 9.83 -11.46 1.13
C GLY A 142 10.03 -10.27 2.07
N THR A 143 11.13 -9.52 1.92
CA THR A 143 11.46 -8.41 2.84
C THR A 143 11.86 -7.16 2.09
N LEU A 144 11.29 -6.03 2.50
CA LEU A 144 11.64 -4.71 2.01
C LEU A 144 12.13 -3.84 3.16
N ARG A 145 12.98 -2.88 2.86
CA ARG A 145 13.36 -1.85 3.81
C ARG A 145 13.11 -0.47 3.24
N MET A 146 12.90 0.49 4.13
CA MET A 146 12.81 1.90 3.79
C MET A 146 13.36 2.73 4.93
N ILE A 147 13.83 3.93 4.59
CA ILE A 147 14.26 4.94 5.56
C ILE A 147 13.16 5.98 5.71
N LEU A 148 12.73 6.17 6.95
CA LEU A 148 11.72 7.15 7.32
C LEU A 148 12.36 8.32 8.04
N ARG A 149 11.85 9.52 7.76
CA ARG A 149 12.05 10.74 8.56
C ARG A 149 10.74 11.07 9.27
N VAL A 150 10.76 11.05 10.59
CA VAL A 150 9.59 11.27 11.44
C VAL A 150 9.74 12.55 12.21
N THR A 151 8.84 13.50 11.95
CA THR A 151 8.81 14.78 12.64
C THR A 151 7.82 14.70 13.81
N THR A 152 8.31 14.96 15.01
CA THR A 152 7.49 15.07 16.23
C THR A 152 7.53 16.49 16.77
N GLU A 153 6.71 16.79 17.77
CA GLU A 153 6.75 18.09 18.47
C GLU A 153 8.10 18.37 19.16
N LYS A 154 8.88 17.32 19.46
CA LYS A 154 10.11 17.43 20.26
C LYS A 154 11.39 17.28 19.46
N ALA A 155 11.34 16.51 18.37
CA ALA A 155 12.52 16.14 17.60
C ALA A 155 12.15 15.62 16.20
N VAL A 156 13.15 15.62 15.32
CA VAL A 156 13.12 14.83 14.07
C VAL A 156 13.98 13.58 14.25
N GLN A 157 13.42 12.44 13.84
CA GLN A 157 14.07 11.14 13.94
C GLN A 157 14.20 10.50 12.56
N LEU A 158 15.25 9.72 12.38
CA LEU A 158 15.44 8.82 11.25
C LEU A 158 15.24 7.39 11.72
N ALA A 159 14.55 6.59 10.90
CA ALA A 159 14.32 5.19 11.20
C ALA A 159 14.50 4.30 9.98
N VAL A 160 15.12 3.14 10.18
CA VAL A 160 15.04 2.05 9.21
C VAL A 160 13.90 1.14 9.58
N VAL A 161 12.97 0.97 8.66
CA VAL A 161 11.83 0.08 8.81
C VAL A 161 12.00 -1.10 7.88
N GLN A 162 11.81 -2.30 8.42
CA GLN A 162 11.70 -3.52 7.65
C GLN A 162 10.24 -3.95 7.56
N VAL A 163 9.83 -4.31 6.35
CA VAL A 163 8.52 -4.86 6.04
C VAL A 163 8.71 -6.31 5.62
N ALA A 164 8.01 -7.21 6.28
CA ALA A 164 7.95 -8.61 5.92
C ALA A 164 6.65 -8.90 5.19
N THR A 165 6.74 -9.73 4.16
CA THR A 165 5.65 -10.12 3.26
C THR A 165 5.60 -11.64 3.20
N ASN A 166 4.43 -12.20 2.94
CA ASN A 166 4.26 -13.65 2.79
C ASN A 166 3.26 -13.93 1.65
N GLN A 167 3.34 -15.12 1.02
CA GLN A 167 2.46 -15.43 -0.11
C GLN A 167 0.99 -15.60 0.31
N ALA A 168 0.72 -15.98 1.56
CA ALA A 168 -0.65 -16.23 2.02
C ALA A 168 -1.45 -14.93 2.23
N GLU A 169 -0.83 -13.90 2.81
CA GLU A 169 -1.47 -12.67 3.29
C GLU A 169 -0.97 -11.41 2.59
N GLY A 170 0.13 -11.51 1.84
CA GLY A 170 0.81 -10.38 1.20
C GLY A 170 1.67 -9.62 2.19
N PHE A 171 1.06 -9.03 3.21
CA PHE A 171 1.74 -8.33 4.29
C PHE A 171 1.75 -9.20 5.54
N ALA A 172 2.93 -9.40 6.12
CA ALA A 172 3.10 -10.16 7.35
C ALA A 172 3.32 -9.24 8.56
N SER A 173 4.32 -8.35 8.49
CA SER A 173 4.67 -7.49 9.60
C SER A 173 5.52 -6.30 9.19
N VAL A 174 5.68 -5.37 10.12
CA VAL A 174 6.57 -4.23 10.02
C VAL A 174 7.27 -4.02 11.34
N ALA A 175 8.55 -3.69 11.30
CA ALA A 175 9.35 -3.43 12.49
C ALA A 175 10.38 -2.33 12.19
N ALA A 176 10.60 -1.41 13.13
CA ALA A 176 11.82 -0.62 13.06
C ALA A 176 13.01 -1.49 13.48
N LEU A 177 14.05 -1.46 12.65
CA LEU A 177 15.34 -2.06 12.97
C LEU A 177 16.18 -1.11 13.81
N LYS A 178 16.08 0.20 13.51
CA LYS A 178 16.85 1.25 14.17
C LYS A 178 16.10 2.57 14.12
N VAL A 179 16.21 3.34 15.19
CA VAL A 179 15.73 4.72 15.29
C VAL A 179 16.84 5.58 15.90
N VAL A 180 17.13 6.72 15.29
CA VAL A 180 18.14 7.69 15.76
C VAL A 180 17.62 9.13 15.55
N PRO A 181 18.11 10.12 16.29
CA PRO A 181 17.93 11.53 15.94
C PRO A 181 18.43 11.86 14.52
N GLU A 182 17.78 12.81 13.84
CA GLU A 182 18.31 13.37 12.61
C GLU A 182 19.65 14.09 12.88
N GLY A 183 20.70 13.72 12.14
CA GLY A 183 22.07 14.16 12.39
C GLY A 183 23.00 13.08 12.96
N ASP A 184 22.45 11.95 13.39
CA ASP A 184 23.23 10.78 13.82
C ASP A 184 23.42 9.76 12.69
N VAL A 185 24.43 8.89 12.84
CA VAL A 185 24.68 7.79 11.89
C VAL A 185 23.56 6.76 12.01
N LEU A 186 22.84 6.53 10.90
CA LEU A 186 21.82 5.49 10.82
C LEU A 186 22.46 4.18 10.33
N THR A 187 22.18 3.06 11.01
CA THR A 187 22.74 1.73 10.71
C THR A 187 21.63 0.68 10.71
N TRP A 188 21.82 -0.41 9.95
CA TRP A 188 20.87 -1.52 9.83
C TRP A 188 21.55 -2.80 9.34
#